data_AF-A0A0M2ZEP6-F1
#
_entry.id   AF-A0A0M2ZEP6-F1
#
_cell.length_a   1.000
_cell.length_b   1.000
_cell.length_c   1.000
_cell.angle_alpha   90.00
_cell.angle_beta   90.00
_cell.angle_gamma   90.00
#
_symmetry.space_group_name_H-M   'P 1'
#
loop_
_entity.id
_entity.type
_entity.pdbx_description
1 polymer ?
#
loop_
_entity_poly.entity_id
_entity_poly.type
_entity_poly.pdbx_seq_one_letter_code
_entity_poly.pdbx_strand_id
1 'polypeptide(L)'
;MATDTDAGATAFEDVPTRPAGYAQTASKMHAFNRYEIKYLVDELRVPELRAELARHMDTDPYSPHGGYPVTSVYYDTADLRFYWEKIEGLRFRRKLRVRLYGAPEACTDETPVQIEIKQRVNRVTQKRRIELPYAVALNWLDHRIEPDCAPAQQGFVNEVSTLVQNLDLRPVATTGYLREAFIGRDADLGLRVTIDHKVHGRDRDFRFDSGAENRFIIPPKLAVVEVKANQRVPYWITDLLARTDMSVVRISKYCQSVQAFGLAPRSTLGAPELAMPDPLVRSGDHQ
;
A
#
# COMPACT_ATOMS: atom_id res chain seq x y z
N MET A 1 6.87 -46.96 -27.20
CA MET A 1 8.20 -46.38 -26.95
C MET A 1 8.10 -44.91 -27.30
N ALA A 2 8.22 -44.06 -26.26
CA ALA A 2 8.33 -42.59 -26.22
C ALA A 2 7.53 -41.73 -27.24
N THR A 3 6.48 -41.07 -26.75
CA THR A 3 5.96 -39.80 -27.27
C THR A 3 6.61 -38.66 -26.49
N ASP A 4 7.28 -37.77 -27.21
CA ASP A 4 7.95 -36.58 -26.72
C ASP A 4 6.90 -35.49 -26.43
N THR A 5 6.94 -34.90 -25.23
CA THR A 5 6.05 -33.81 -24.81
C THR A 5 6.90 -32.56 -24.66
N ASP A 6 6.89 -31.67 -25.65
CA ASP A 6 7.52 -30.36 -25.54
C ASP A 6 6.48 -29.35 -25.00
N ALA A 7 6.70 -28.92 -23.76
CA ALA A 7 5.88 -27.95 -23.06
C ALA A 7 6.52 -26.56 -23.24
N GLY A 8 5.99 -25.78 -24.18
CA GLY A 8 6.39 -24.39 -24.41
C GLY A 8 6.04 -23.51 -23.20
N ALA A 9 7.07 -23.10 -22.45
CA ALA A 9 6.98 -22.06 -21.45
C ALA A 9 6.89 -20.69 -22.13
N THR A 10 5.76 -20.00 -22.00
CA THR A 10 5.61 -18.61 -22.46
C THR A 10 6.23 -17.67 -21.45
N ALA A 11 7.35 -17.05 -21.81
CA ALA A 11 7.99 -15.96 -21.07
C ALA A 11 7.08 -14.73 -21.06
N PHE A 12 6.88 -14.14 -19.87
CA PHE A 12 6.15 -12.88 -19.70
C PHE A 12 7.09 -11.73 -20.05
N GLU A 13 6.73 -10.89 -21.02
CA GLU A 13 7.48 -9.67 -21.35
C GLU A 13 7.29 -8.61 -20.24
N ASP A 14 8.41 -8.13 -19.70
CA ASP A 14 8.48 -7.05 -18.72
C ASP A 14 8.04 -5.72 -19.36
N VAL A 15 6.82 -5.27 -19.04
CA VAL A 15 6.35 -3.93 -19.41
C VAL A 15 6.87 -2.92 -18.37
N PRO A 16 7.66 -1.90 -18.75
CA PRO A 16 8.20 -0.93 -17.81
C PRO A 16 7.08 -0.07 -17.20
N THR A 17 6.87 -0.24 -15.88
CA THR A 17 5.94 0.55 -15.08
C THR A 17 6.46 1.98 -14.87
N ARG A 18 6.08 2.91 -15.76
CA ARG A 18 6.23 4.36 -15.50
C ARG A 18 4.99 4.90 -14.80
N PRO A 19 5.07 5.42 -13.56
CA PRO A 19 3.89 5.83 -12.84
C PRO A 19 3.51 7.29 -13.17
N ALA A 20 2.88 7.50 -14.33
CA ALA A 20 2.39 8.82 -14.78
C ALA A 20 0.96 9.16 -14.29
N GLY A 21 0.32 8.32 -13.47
CA GLY A 21 -1.10 8.44 -13.12
C GLY A 21 -1.50 9.50 -12.09
N TYR A 22 -0.62 10.45 -11.72
CA TYR A 22 -0.98 11.53 -10.79
C TYR A 22 -0.77 12.95 -11.34
N ALA A 23 -0.05 13.10 -12.45
CA ALA A 23 0.31 14.42 -12.97
C ALA A 23 -0.79 15.06 -13.84
N GLN A 24 -1.76 14.29 -14.36
CA GLN A 24 -2.74 14.82 -15.33
C GLN A 24 -4.10 15.24 -14.74
N THR A 25 -4.41 14.99 -13.47
CA THR A 25 -5.72 15.36 -12.89
C THR A 25 -5.71 16.59 -12.00
N ALA A 26 -4.55 17.22 -11.80
CA ALA A 26 -4.44 18.47 -11.05
C ALA A 26 -4.27 19.66 -12.00
N SER A 27 -5.32 19.97 -12.78
CA SER A 27 -5.41 21.23 -13.52
C SER A 27 -6.54 22.10 -12.97
N LYS A 28 -6.18 23.35 -12.67
CA LYS A 28 -6.99 24.58 -12.44
C LYS A 28 -8.22 24.52 -11.52
N MET A 29 -8.07 25.17 -10.36
CA MET A 29 -9.07 25.99 -9.66
C MET A 29 -10.51 25.43 -9.53
N HIS A 30 -10.67 24.22 -9.00
CA HIS A 30 -11.90 23.88 -8.28
C HIS A 30 -11.52 23.10 -7.02
N ALA A 31 -11.78 23.67 -5.84
CA ALA A 31 -11.66 22.95 -4.59
C ALA A 31 -12.79 21.91 -4.53
N PHE A 32 -12.51 20.66 -4.91
CA PHE A 32 -13.46 19.56 -4.76
C PHE A 32 -13.13 18.73 -3.51
N ASN A 33 -14.16 18.29 -2.80
CA ASN A 33 -14.01 17.30 -1.74
C ASN A 33 -13.55 15.98 -2.35
N ARG A 34 -12.58 15.30 -1.74
CA ARG A 34 -12.16 13.95 -2.16
C ARG A 34 -12.43 12.98 -1.02
N TYR A 35 -13.22 11.94 -1.31
CA TYR A 35 -13.55 10.89 -0.35
C TYR A 35 -12.57 9.72 -0.54
N GLU A 36 -12.12 9.13 0.57
CA GLU A 36 -11.31 7.91 0.61
C GLU A 36 -11.90 7.03 1.71
N ILE A 37 -12.60 5.97 1.32
CA ILE A 37 -13.26 5.03 2.23
C ILE A 37 -12.65 3.66 2.02
N LYS A 38 -12.41 2.93 3.12
CA LYS A 38 -11.85 1.57 3.09
C LYS A 38 -12.85 0.60 3.68
N TYR A 39 -12.86 -0.59 3.11
CA TYR A 39 -13.73 -1.68 3.48
C TYR A 39 -12.93 -2.98 3.61
N LEU A 40 -13.44 -3.90 4.42
CA LEU A 40 -13.06 -5.31 4.35
C LEU A 40 -14.13 -6.07 3.58
N VAL A 41 -13.68 -7.02 2.75
CA VAL A 41 -14.54 -7.93 2.01
C VAL A 41 -13.96 -9.33 2.11
N ASP A 42 -14.82 -10.35 2.19
CA ASP A 42 -14.39 -11.75 2.07
C ASP A 42 -13.82 -12.00 0.66
N GLU A 43 -12.66 -12.64 0.58
CA GLU A 43 -12.02 -12.99 -0.69
C GLU A 43 -12.94 -13.83 -1.60
N LEU A 44 -13.83 -14.64 -1.03
CA LEU A 44 -14.83 -15.42 -1.78
C LEU A 44 -15.88 -14.55 -2.49
N ARG A 45 -16.06 -13.29 -2.06
CA ARG A 45 -16.96 -12.32 -2.70
C ARG A 45 -16.25 -11.46 -3.75
N VAL A 46 -14.91 -11.48 -3.82
CA VAL A 46 -14.18 -10.63 -4.77
C VAL A 46 -14.50 -10.93 -6.24
N PRO A 47 -14.70 -12.19 -6.69
CA PRO A 47 -15.10 -12.45 -8.08
C PRO A 47 -16.41 -11.73 -8.48
N GLU A 48 -17.39 -11.72 -7.58
CA GLU A 48 -18.67 -11.01 -7.77
C GLU A 48 -18.44 -9.50 -7.82
N LEU A 49 -17.72 -8.95 -6.84
CA LEU A 49 -17.36 -7.53 -6.79
C LEU A 49 -16.62 -7.08 -8.06
N ARG A 50 -15.65 -7.88 -8.52
CA ARG A 50 -14.86 -7.60 -9.74
C ARG A 50 -15.75 -7.53 -10.97
N ALA A 51 -16.69 -8.47 -11.11
CA ALA A 51 -17.63 -8.48 -12.23
C ALA A 51 -18.50 -7.23 -12.24
N GLU A 52 -18.99 -6.79 -11.07
CA GLU A 52 -19.78 -5.55 -10.95
C GLU A 52 -18.94 -4.31 -11.26
N LEU A 53 -17.71 -4.21 -10.73
CA LEU A 53 -16.81 -3.11 -11.03
C LEU A 53 -16.49 -3.03 -12.53
N ALA A 54 -16.24 -4.16 -13.18
CA ALA A 54 -15.93 -4.23 -14.61
C ALA A 54 -17.07 -3.77 -15.54
N ARG A 55 -18.33 -3.78 -15.06
CA ARG A 55 -19.48 -3.22 -15.82
C ARG A 55 -19.48 -1.70 -15.88
N HIS A 56 -18.89 -1.05 -14.87
CA HIS A 56 -18.97 0.40 -14.69
C HIS A 56 -17.61 1.11 -14.76
N MET A 57 -16.50 0.39 -14.59
CA MET A 57 -15.14 0.94 -14.50
C MET A 57 -14.20 0.22 -15.44
N ASP A 58 -13.16 0.92 -15.90
CA ASP A 58 -12.09 0.31 -16.67
C ASP A 58 -11.01 -0.22 -15.73
N THR A 59 -10.27 -1.23 -16.19
CA THR A 59 -9.06 -1.66 -15.48
C THR A 59 -8.02 -0.56 -15.61
N ASP A 60 -7.31 -0.24 -14.52
CA ASP A 60 -6.18 0.70 -14.56
C ASP A 60 -5.15 0.17 -15.59
N PRO A 61 -4.71 0.95 -16.59
CA PRO A 61 -3.78 0.49 -17.62
C PRO A 61 -2.46 -0.08 -17.08
N TYR A 62 -2.10 0.30 -15.86
CA TYR A 62 -0.91 -0.20 -15.17
C TYR A 62 -1.21 -1.37 -14.21
N SER A 63 -2.44 -1.89 -14.25
CA SER A 63 -2.90 -3.05 -13.49
C SER A 63 -3.08 -4.23 -14.44
N PRO A 64 -2.12 -5.16 -14.52
CA PRO A 64 -2.30 -6.38 -15.30
C PRO A 64 -3.49 -7.21 -14.78
N HIS A 65 -3.98 -8.11 -15.61
CA HIS A 65 -5.03 -9.05 -15.22
C HIS A 65 -4.55 -9.91 -14.04
N GLY A 66 -5.37 -10.01 -12.99
CA GLY A 66 -4.98 -10.65 -11.72
C GLY A 66 -4.25 -9.74 -10.73
N GLY A 67 -4.01 -8.48 -11.09
CA GLY A 67 -3.39 -7.49 -10.22
C GLY A 67 -1.86 -7.54 -10.21
N TYR A 68 -1.25 -6.61 -9.47
CA TYR A 68 0.21 -6.46 -9.40
C TYR A 68 0.70 -6.37 -7.95
N PRO A 69 1.88 -6.96 -7.65
CA PRO A 69 2.48 -6.86 -6.33
C PRO A 69 2.89 -5.40 -6.03
N VAL A 70 2.60 -4.98 -4.80
CA VAL A 70 3.05 -3.71 -4.25
C VAL A 70 3.63 -3.95 -2.87
N THR A 71 4.89 -3.60 -2.70
CA THR A 71 5.58 -3.69 -1.40
C THR A 71 6.04 -2.32 -0.97
N SER A 72 5.95 -2.01 0.32
CA SER A 72 6.43 -0.75 0.86
C SER A 72 7.17 -0.98 2.17
N VAL A 73 8.36 -0.40 2.32
CA VAL A 73 9.08 -0.27 3.59
C VAL A 73 8.71 1.06 4.21
N TYR A 74 8.19 1.04 5.42
CA TYR A 74 7.86 2.23 6.19
C TYR A 74 9.01 2.60 7.11
N TYR A 75 9.31 3.89 7.12
CA TYR A 75 10.31 4.49 8.00
C TYR A 75 9.61 5.21 9.14
N ASP A 76 10.08 4.98 10.36
CA ASP A 76 9.62 5.67 11.56
C ASP A 76 10.79 5.79 12.56
N THR A 77 10.57 6.50 13.65
CA THR A 77 11.51 6.62 14.76
C THR A 77 11.55 5.34 15.60
N ALA A 78 12.55 5.21 16.46
CA ALA A 78 12.68 4.07 17.36
C ALA A 78 11.48 3.91 18.33
N ASP A 79 10.86 5.02 18.72
CA ASP A 79 9.69 5.13 19.57
C ASP A 79 8.35 5.13 18.80
N LEU A 80 8.38 4.86 17.49
CA LEU A 80 7.20 4.74 16.62
C LEU A 80 6.34 6.02 16.57
N ARG A 81 7.00 7.16 16.41
CA ARG A 81 6.34 8.47 16.41
C ARG A 81 5.21 8.54 15.38
N PHE A 82 5.43 8.19 14.12
CA PHE A 82 4.39 8.27 13.08
C PHE A 82 3.25 7.28 13.30
N TYR A 83 3.51 6.14 13.94
CA TYR A 83 2.46 5.25 14.43
C TYR A 83 1.57 5.97 15.45
N TRP A 84 2.16 6.52 16.52
CA TRP A 84 1.40 7.21 17.57
C TRP A 84 0.66 8.44 17.06
N GLU A 85 1.29 9.27 16.24
CA GLU A 85 0.65 10.42 15.59
C GLU A 85 -0.63 10.01 14.83
N LYS A 86 -0.65 8.81 14.26
CA LYS A 86 -1.81 8.25 13.56
C LYS A 86 -2.85 7.65 14.52
N ILE A 87 -2.43 6.94 15.56
CA ILE A 87 -3.33 6.35 16.57
C ILE A 87 -4.06 7.44 17.36
N GLU A 88 -3.33 8.46 17.80
CA GLU A 88 -3.86 9.62 18.54
C GLU A 88 -4.64 10.59 17.65
N GLY A 89 -4.59 10.40 16.32
CA GLY A 89 -5.36 11.20 15.38
C GLY A 89 -4.85 12.63 15.21
N LEU A 90 -3.56 12.88 15.49
CA LEU A 90 -2.97 14.23 15.42
C LEU A 90 -3.20 14.90 14.07
N ARG A 91 -3.55 16.18 14.11
CA ARG A 91 -3.91 16.96 12.90
C ARG A 91 -2.74 17.14 11.94
N PHE A 92 -1.53 17.23 12.48
CA PHE A 92 -0.30 17.18 11.70
C PHE A 92 0.34 15.81 11.89
N ARG A 93 0.55 15.08 10.80
CA ARG A 93 1.23 13.78 10.82
C ARG A 93 1.81 13.42 9.46
N ARG A 94 2.91 12.68 9.46
CA ARG A 94 3.60 12.26 8.23
C ARG A 94 3.84 10.76 8.22
N LYS A 95 4.10 10.22 7.03
CA LYS A 95 4.61 8.87 6.82
C LYS A 95 5.62 8.93 5.69
N LEU A 96 6.80 8.39 5.93
CA LEU A 96 7.82 8.16 4.90
C LEU A 96 7.81 6.67 4.53
N ARG A 97 7.94 6.38 3.23
CA ARG A 97 8.11 5.00 2.76
C ARG A 97 8.88 4.93 1.46
N VAL A 98 9.57 3.81 1.27
CA VAL A 98 10.04 3.34 -0.03
C VAL A 98 9.03 2.35 -0.56
N ARG A 99 8.63 2.48 -1.82
CA ARG A 99 7.62 1.61 -2.44
C ARG A 99 8.15 1.00 -3.74
N LEU A 100 8.04 -0.32 -3.81
CA LEU A 100 8.26 -1.12 -5.00
C LEU A 100 6.91 -1.46 -5.67
N TYR A 101 6.90 -1.37 -6.99
CA TYR A 101 5.89 -1.97 -7.86
C TYR A 101 6.56 -3.11 -8.61
N GLY A 102 5.99 -4.31 -8.57
CA GLY A 102 6.65 -5.50 -9.10
C GLY A 102 7.04 -6.49 -8.00
N ALA A 103 7.48 -7.66 -8.44
CA ALA A 103 7.81 -8.79 -7.60
C ALA A 103 9.05 -8.46 -6.75
N PRO A 104 9.00 -8.51 -5.41
CA PRO A 104 10.16 -8.24 -4.55
C PRO A 104 11.39 -9.10 -4.87
N GLU A 105 11.17 -10.35 -5.27
CA GLU A 105 12.19 -11.31 -5.70
C GLU A 105 12.92 -10.90 -7.00
N ALA A 106 12.31 -10.06 -7.83
CA ALA A 106 12.92 -9.50 -9.03
C ALA A 106 13.57 -8.13 -8.78
N CYS A 107 13.55 -7.63 -7.53
CA CYS A 107 14.17 -6.37 -7.20
C CYS A 107 15.69 -6.48 -7.27
N THR A 108 16.29 -5.58 -8.03
CA THR A 108 17.74 -5.37 -8.11
C THR A 108 18.07 -3.97 -7.61
N ASP A 109 19.35 -3.68 -7.47
CA ASP A 109 19.83 -2.36 -7.09
C ASP A 109 19.37 -1.24 -8.06
N GLU A 110 19.14 -1.59 -9.33
CA GLU A 110 18.72 -0.63 -10.37
C GLU A 110 17.21 -0.55 -10.56
N THR A 111 16.46 -1.39 -9.84
CA THR A 111 15.00 -1.40 -9.92
C THR A 111 14.46 -0.05 -9.44
N PRO A 112 13.57 0.61 -10.22
CA PRO A 112 13.00 1.89 -9.84
C PRO A 112 12.04 1.73 -8.65
N VAL A 113 12.27 2.52 -7.61
CA VAL A 113 11.41 2.59 -6.41
C VAL A 113 10.91 4.01 -6.17
N GLN A 114 9.76 4.13 -5.52
CA GLN A 114 9.16 5.42 -5.18
C GLN A 114 9.44 5.77 -3.73
N ILE A 115 10.15 6.88 -3.48
CA ILE A 115 10.31 7.45 -2.15
C ILE A 115 9.14 8.40 -1.95
N GLU A 116 8.26 8.12 -0.99
CA GLU A 116 7.00 8.84 -0.82
C GLU A 116 6.84 9.42 0.58
N ILE A 117 6.49 10.71 0.68
CA ILE A 117 5.95 11.32 1.89
C ILE A 117 4.44 11.47 1.73
N LYS A 118 3.67 10.84 2.63
CA LYS A 118 2.24 11.12 2.82
C LYS A 118 2.08 11.98 4.07
N GLN A 119 1.73 13.25 3.89
CA GLN A 119 1.55 14.22 4.96
C GLN A 119 0.07 14.56 5.11
N ARG A 120 -0.40 14.70 6.35
CA ARG A 120 -1.71 15.28 6.66
C ARG A 120 -1.52 16.51 7.52
N VAL A 121 -2.15 17.61 7.09
CA VAL A 121 -2.22 18.88 7.82
C VAL A 121 -3.70 19.22 7.97
N ASN A 122 -4.20 19.16 9.21
CA ASN A 122 -5.61 19.27 9.53
C ASN A 122 -6.46 18.26 8.71
N ARG A 123 -7.23 18.76 7.75
CA ARG A 123 -8.12 17.96 6.89
C ARG A 123 -7.50 17.63 5.54
N VAL A 124 -6.37 18.26 5.18
CA VAL A 124 -5.74 18.13 3.88
C VAL A 124 -4.67 17.05 3.93
N THR A 125 -4.65 16.18 2.92
CA THR A 125 -3.59 15.18 2.74
C THR A 125 -2.79 15.53 1.49
N GLN A 126 -1.47 15.60 1.62
CA GLN A 126 -0.53 15.85 0.56
C GLN A 126 0.33 14.59 0.36
N LYS A 127 0.59 14.26 -0.90
CA LYS A 127 1.50 13.18 -1.28
C LYS A 127 2.54 13.76 -2.22
N ARG A 128 3.81 13.57 -1.90
CA ARG A 128 4.96 13.92 -2.76
C ARG A 128 5.84 12.70 -2.87
N ARG A 129 6.49 12.53 -4.03
CA ARG A 129 7.38 11.42 -4.28
C ARG A 129 8.38 11.72 -5.38
N ILE A 130 9.48 10.98 -5.37
CA ILE A 130 10.41 10.84 -6.50
C ILE A 130 10.67 9.36 -6.77
N GLU A 131 11.06 9.06 -8.00
CA GLU A 131 11.54 7.75 -8.42
C GLU A 131 13.06 7.76 -8.38
N LEU A 132 13.67 6.73 -7.81
CA LEU A 132 15.11 6.53 -7.77
C LEU A 132 15.43 5.03 -7.95
N PRO A 133 16.64 4.67 -8.43
CA PRO A 133 17.15 3.31 -8.30
C PRO A 133 17.14 2.85 -6.85
N TYR A 134 16.92 1.55 -6.62
CA TYR A 134 16.77 0.99 -5.28
C TYR A 134 18.01 1.20 -4.40
N ALA A 135 19.22 0.94 -4.92
CA ALA A 135 20.46 1.15 -4.19
C ALA A 135 20.67 2.63 -3.80
N VAL A 136 20.33 3.56 -4.70
CA VAL A 136 20.39 5.00 -4.42
C VAL A 136 19.42 5.38 -3.30
N ALA A 137 18.21 4.82 -3.31
CA ALA A 137 17.22 5.05 -2.26
C ALA A 137 17.70 4.54 -0.89
N LEU A 138 18.34 3.36 -0.84
CA LEU A 138 18.89 2.80 0.40
C LEU A 138 20.09 3.62 0.91
N ASN A 139 21.04 3.97 0.05
CA ASN A 139 22.17 4.82 0.42
C ASN A 139 21.71 6.15 1.01
N TRP A 140 20.66 6.72 0.44
CA TRP A 140 20.08 7.94 0.96
C TRP A 140 19.39 7.77 2.31
N LEU A 141 18.46 6.82 2.40
CA LEU A 141 17.57 6.72 3.56
C LEU A 141 18.19 5.95 4.74
N ASP A 142 19.20 5.13 4.51
CA ASP A 142 19.84 4.31 5.55
C ASP A 142 21.25 4.82 5.88
N HIS A 143 21.97 5.38 4.90
CA HIS A 143 23.34 5.92 5.08
C HIS A 143 23.43 7.44 4.99
N ARG A 144 22.31 8.15 4.81
CA ARG A 144 22.23 9.62 4.77
C ARG A 144 23.02 10.25 3.62
N ILE A 145 23.28 9.49 2.55
CA ILE A 145 23.99 9.97 1.36
C ILE A 145 22.97 10.53 0.37
N GLU A 146 22.89 11.85 0.25
CA GLU A 146 21.90 12.46 -0.65
C GLU A 146 22.10 12.05 -2.12
N PRO A 147 21.02 11.78 -2.86
CA PRO A 147 21.11 11.43 -4.26
C PRO A 147 21.32 12.68 -5.12
N ASP A 148 22.03 12.51 -6.23
CA ASP A 148 22.00 13.49 -7.31
C ASP A 148 20.56 13.57 -7.86
N CYS A 149 20.03 14.78 -7.97
CA CYS A 149 18.66 14.99 -8.44
C CYS A 149 18.53 16.24 -9.31
N ALA A 150 17.47 16.30 -10.12
CA ALA A 150 17.19 17.49 -10.91
C ALA A 150 16.86 18.68 -9.98
N PRO A 151 17.15 19.95 -10.37
CA PRO A 151 16.86 21.12 -9.53
C PRO A 151 15.40 21.22 -9.05
N ALA A 152 14.45 20.75 -9.86
CA ALA A 152 13.03 20.70 -9.49
C ALA A 152 12.69 19.69 -8.37
N GLN A 153 13.55 18.70 -8.13
CA GLN A 153 13.39 17.68 -7.09
C GLN A 153 14.12 18.04 -5.79
N GLN A 154 15.06 18.98 -5.84
CA GLN A 154 15.90 19.36 -4.70
C GLN A 154 15.09 19.72 -3.45
N GLY A 155 13.98 20.43 -3.60
CA GLY A 155 13.10 20.78 -2.47
C GLY A 155 12.52 19.55 -1.76
N PHE A 156 12.18 18.50 -2.51
CA PHE A 156 11.70 17.24 -1.93
C PHE A 156 12.84 16.41 -1.33
N VAL A 157 14.02 16.40 -1.97
CA VAL A 157 15.22 15.75 -1.42
C VAL A 157 15.59 16.38 -0.07
N ASN A 158 15.71 17.71 -0.01
CA ASN A 158 16.00 18.40 1.25
C ASN A 158 14.96 18.10 2.34
N GLU A 159 13.67 18.03 1.97
CA GLU A 159 12.61 17.69 2.92
C GLU A 159 12.76 16.27 3.49
N VAL A 160 13.03 15.28 2.63
CA VAL A 160 13.23 13.89 3.05
C VAL A 160 14.51 13.77 3.89
N SER A 161 15.64 14.35 3.45
CA SER A 161 16.89 14.34 4.20
C SER A 161 16.74 14.95 5.60
N THR A 162 16.10 16.13 5.67
CA THR A 162 15.82 16.80 6.94
C THR A 162 14.93 15.93 7.83
N LEU A 163 13.90 15.30 7.26
CA LEU A 163 12.98 14.45 8.01
C LEU A 163 13.69 13.21 8.56
N VAL A 164 14.51 12.56 7.76
CA VAL A 164 15.26 11.34 8.12
C VAL A 164 16.33 11.65 9.16
N GLN A 165 17.09 12.73 8.99
CA GLN A 165 18.17 13.11 9.92
C GLN A 165 17.61 13.62 11.26
N ASN A 166 16.66 14.56 11.25
CA ASN A 166 16.17 15.19 12.48
C ASN A 166 15.39 14.23 13.38
N LEU A 167 14.76 13.21 12.80
CA LEU A 167 13.99 12.22 13.55
C LEU A 167 14.73 10.89 13.70
N ASP A 168 15.94 10.76 13.15
CA ASP A 168 16.66 9.51 13.01
C ASP A 168 15.76 8.36 12.51
N LEU A 169 15.12 8.60 11.36
CA LEU A 169 14.21 7.61 10.80
C LEU A 169 14.98 6.35 10.37
N ARG A 170 14.38 5.21 10.67
CA ARG A 170 14.87 3.88 10.29
C ARG A 170 13.74 3.05 9.70
N PRO A 171 14.04 2.03 8.89
CA PRO A 171 13.00 1.10 8.47
C PRO A 171 12.42 0.37 9.69
N VAL A 172 11.09 0.26 9.75
CA VAL A 172 10.37 -0.32 10.90
C VAL A 172 9.46 -1.47 10.50
N ALA A 173 8.82 -1.38 9.33
CA ALA A 173 7.88 -2.40 8.90
C ALA A 173 7.74 -2.42 7.39
N THR A 174 7.62 -3.61 6.81
CA THR A 174 7.16 -3.77 5.44
C THR A 174 5.64 -3.99 5.41
N THR A 175 5.03 -3.63 4.27
CA THR A 175 3.68 -4.08 3.91
C THR A 175 3.66 -4.46 2.44
N GLY A 176 3.28 -5.70 2.13
CA GLY A 176 3.09 -6.23 0.79
C GLY A 176 1.64 -6.67 0.56
N TYR A 177 1.20 -6.63 -0.69
CA TYR A 177 -0.12 -7.11 -1.12
C TYR A 177 -0.16 -7.20 -2.64
N LEU A 178 -1.11 -7.98 -3.16
CA LEU A 178 -1.44 -8.01 -4.60
C LEU A 178 -2.59 -7.03 -4.83
N ARG A 179 -2.43 -6.06 -5.74
CA ARG A 179 -3.43 -5.01 -5.99
C ARG A 179 -4.10 -5.18 -7.34
N GLU A 180 -5.42 -5.18 -7.34
CA GLU A 180 -6.23 -4.84 -8.50
C GLU A 180 -6.63 -3.36 -8.43
N ALA A 181 -6.63 -2.66 -9.57
CA ALA A 181 -7.04 -1.27 -9.64
C ALA A 181 -8.01 -1.01 -10.79
N PHE A 182 -9.07 -0.27 -10.49
CA PHE A 182 -10.12 0.13 -11.41
C PHE A 182 -10.23 1.65 -11.41
N ILE A 183 -10.43 2.23 -12.60
CA ILE A 183 -10.62 3.66 -12.80
C ILE A 183 -12.01 3.93 -13.37
N GLY A 184 -12.67 4.98 -12.89
CA GLY A 184 -13.99 5.34 -13.39
C GLY A 184 -13.91 5.83 -14.83
N ARG A 185 -14.96 5.53 -15.60
CA ARG A 185 -15.11 5.95 -16.99
C ARG A 185 -16.26 6.95 -17.14
N ASP A 186 -16.40 7.55 -18.31
CA ASP A 186 -17.47 8.49 -18.67
C ASP A 186 -17.66 9.62 -17.65
N ALA A 187 -18.80 9.67 -16.95
CA ALA A 187 -19.11 10.71 -15.96
C ALA A 187 -18.35 10.55 -14.63
N ASP A 188 -17.70 9.41 -14.39
CA ASP A 188 -17.10 9.02 -13.12
C ASP A 188 -15.55 9.11 -13.13
N LEU A 189 -14.93 9.96 -13.96
CA LEU A 189 -13.46 10.09 -14.08
C LEU A 189 -12.71 10.36 -12.75
N GLY A 190 -13.42 10.85 -11.72
CA GLY A 190 -12.87 11.06 -10.38
C GLY A 190 -12.88 9.82 -9.48
N LEU A 191 -13.48 8.71 -9.93
CA LEU A 191 -13.62 7.46 -9.18
C LEU A 191 -12.41 6.55 -9.41
N ARG A 192 -11.92 5.95 -8.33
CA ARG A 192 -10.92 4.86 -8.37
C ARG A 192 -11.26 3.86 -7.28
N VAL A 193 -11.25 2.59 -7.63
CA VAL A 193 -11.42 1.48 -6.68
C VAL A 193 -10.17 0.62 -6.74
N THR A 194 -9.66 0.20 -5.59
CA THR A 194 -8.58 -0.79 -5.53
C THR A 194 -8.94 -1.91 -4.59
N ILE A 195 -8.54 -3.14 -4.93
CA ILE A 195 -8.68 -4.32 -4.08
C ILE A 195 -7.28 -4.79 -3.75
N ASP A 196 -6.94 -4.79 -2.46
CA ASP A 196 -5.63 -5.25 -1.97
C ASP A 196 -5.80 -6.60 -1.29
N HIS A 197 -5.26 -7.64 -1.93
CA HIS A 197 -5.33 -9.03 -1.51
C HIS A 197 -4.15 -9.44 -0.65
N LYS A 198 -4.36 -10.49 0.16
CA LYS A 198 -3.28 -11.20 0.87
C LYS A 198 -2.34 -10.23 1.61
N VAL A 199 -2.89 -9.24 2.32
CA VAL A 199 -2.07 -8.16 2.90
C VAL A 199 -1.15 -8.73 3.98
N HIS A 200 0.15 -8.60 3.75
CA HIS A 200 1.22 -9.18 4.55
C HIS A 200 2.31 -8.17 4.87
N GLY A 201 3.26 -8.54 5.70
CA GLY A 201 4.43 -7.72 6.03
C GLY A 201 5.43 -8.48 6.89
N ARG A 202 6.45 -7.75 7.36
CA ARG A 202 7.46 -8.18 8.33
C ARG A 202 8.05 -6.97 9.06
N ASP A 203 8.67 -7.23 10.19
CA ASP A 203 9.33 -6.27 11.10
C ASP A 203 10.87 -6.39 11.11
N ARG A 204 11.42 -7.13 10.14
CA ARG A 204 12.85 -7.39 9.97
C ARG A 204 13.19 -7.59 8.50
N ASP A 205 14.48 -7.69 8.19
CA ASP A 205 14.99 -8.03 6.86
C ASP A 205 14.33 -7.18 5.76
N PHE A 206 14.39 -5.86 5.94
CA PHE A 206 13.58 -4.88 5.21
C PHE A 206 13.94 -4.74 3.73
N ARG A 207 15.06 -5.31 3.29
CA ARG A 207 15.39 -5.31 1.86
C ARG A 207 14.31 -6.05 1.06
N PHE A 208 13.97 -5.56 -0.13
CA PHE A 208 12.91 -6.19 -0.93
C PHE A 208 13.29 -7.59 -1.40
N ASP A 209 14.56 -7.78 -1.76
CA ASP A 209 15.19 -9.00 -2.26
C ASP A 209 15.61 -9.99 -1.16
N SER A 210 15.30 -9.73 0.12
CA SER A 210 15.84 -10.52 1.24
C SER A 210 15.39 -11.97 1.29
N GLY A 211 14.38 -12.37 0.52
CA GLY A 211 13.75 -13.69 0.61
C GLY A 211 13.08 -13.97 1.97
N ALA A 212 13.04 -12.99 2.87
CA ALA A 212 12.53 -13.16 4.23
C ALA A 212 11.01 -13.41 4.23
N GLU A 213 10.60 -14.36 5.05
CA GLU A 213 9.21 -14.77 5.17
C GLU A 213 8.32 -13.61 5.65
N ASN A 214 7.21 -13.42 4.96
CA ASN A 214 6.18 -12.46 5.34
C ASN A 214 5.07 -13.16 6.14
N ARG A 215 4.44 -12.41 7.04
CA ARG A 215 3.24 -12.85 7.77
C ARG A 215 2.04 -12.01 7.35
N PHE A 216 0.87 -12.65 7.31
CA PHE A 216 -0.38 -11.92 7.09
C PHE A 216 -0.63 -10.95 8.24
N ILE A 217 -0.81 -9.67 7.89
CA ILE A 217 -1.15 -8.61 8.85
C ILE A 217 -2.65 -8.30 8.84
N ILE A 218 -3.35 -8.77 7.81
CA ILE A 218 -4.81 -8.85 7.72
C ILE A 218 -5.14 -10.33 7.40
N PRO A 219 -6.19 -10.93 8.00
CA PRO A 219 -6.56 -12.31 7.70
C PRO A 219 -6.61 -12.56 6.18
N PRO A 220 -5.98 -13.62 5.66
CA PRO A 220 -5.87 -13.86 4.21
C PRO A 220 -7.20 -14.15 3.53
N LYS A 221 -8.26 -14.44 4.30
CA LYS A 221 -9.64 -14.55 3.82
C LYS A 221 -10.30 -13.20 3.55
N LEU A 222 -9.65 -12.08 3.90
CA LEU A 222 -10.16 -10.73 3.72
C LEU A 222 -9.28 -9.94 2.75
N ALA A 223 -9.93 -9.24 1.82
CA ALA A 223 -9.30 -8.23 0.99
C ALA A 223 -9.66 -6.81 1.51
N VAL A 224 -8.78 -5.84 1.25
CA VAL A 224 -9.05 -4.43 1.55
C VAL A 224 -9.50 -3.72 0.29
N VAL A 225 -10.76 -3.29 0.25
CA VAL A 225 -11.29 -2.46 -0.83
C VAL A 225 -11.14 -1.00 -0.45
N GLU A 226 -10.55 -0.19 -1.33
CA GLU A 226 -10.44 1.25 -1.15
C GLU A 226 -11.15 1.97 -2.28
N VAL A 227 -12.15 2.78 -1.93
CA VAL A 227 -12.92 3.62 -2.86
C VAL A 227 -12.48 5.07 -2.70
N LYS A 228 -12.07 5.67 -3.81
CA LYS A 228 -11.69 7.09 -3.91
C LYS A 228 -12.58 7.78 -4.92
N ALA A 229 -13.21 8.88 -4.54
CA ALA A 229 -14.08 9.64 -5.45
C ALA A 229 -13.92 11.15 -5.27
N ASN A 230 -14.06 11.90 -6.36
CA ASN A 230 -14.14 13.36 -6.35
C ASN A 230 -15.60 13.79 -6.14
N GLN A 231 -15.81 14.81 -5.31
CA GLN A 231 -17.07 15.48 -4.95
C GLN A 231 -18.15 14.62 -4.29
N ARG A 232 -18.40 13.41 -4.78
CA ARG A 232 -19.35 12.44 -4.23
C ARG A 232 -18.98 11.03 -4.68
N VAL A 233 -19.37 10.04 -3.90
CA VAL A 233 -19.32 8.63 -4.34
C VAL A 233 -20.55 8.36 -5.21
N PRO A 234 -20.43 7.77 -6.42
CA PRO A 234 -21.58 7.45 -7.26
C PRO A 234 -22.56 6.51 -6.57
N TYR A 235 -23.86 6.67 -6.85
CA TYR A 235 -24.91 5.88 -6.21
C TYR A 235 -24.72 4.37 -6.42
N TRP A 236 -24.35 3.97 -7.64
CA TRP A 236 -24.14 2.57 -7.98
C TRP A 236 -23.02 1.93 -7.15
N ILE A 237 -21.98 2.69 -6.78
CA ILE A 237 -20.93 2.22 -5.85
C ILE A 237 -21.51 2.06 -4.45
N THR A 238 -22.23 3.07 -3.93
CA THR A 238 -22.80 2.97 -2.57
C THR A 238 -23.77 1.81 -2.44
N ASP A 239 -24.54 1.55 -3.49
CA ASP A 239 -25.51 0.48 -3.61
C ASP A 239 -24.83 -0.91 -3.74
N LEU A 240 -23.76 -1.00 -4.54
CA LEU A 240 -22.90 -2.19 -4.61
C LEU A 240 -22.26 -2.53 -3.26
N LEU A 241 -21.68 -1.53 -2.58
CA LEU A 241 -21.04 -1.71 -1.28
C LEU A 241 -22.03 -2.15 -0.20
N ALA A 242 -23.25 -1.63 -0.22
CA ALA A 242 -24.32 -2.02 0.70
C ALA A 242 -24.78 -3.47 0.46
N ARG A 243 -24.93 -3.89 -0.81
CA ARG A 243 -25.30 -5.27 -1.16
C ARG A 243 -24.25 -6.32 -0.80
N THR A 244 -22.98 -5.94 -0.80
CA THR A 244 -21.86 -6.85 -0.56
C THR A 244 -21.53 -6.99 0.94
N ASP A 245 -22.36 -6.44 1.83
CA ASP A 245 -22.21 -6.45 3.30
C ASP A 245 -20.80 -6.07 3.78
N MET A 246 -20.20 -5.06 3.13
CA MET A 246 -18.83 -4.66 3.42
C MET A 246 -18.75 -3.77 4.66
N SER A 247 -17.87 -4.11 5.59
CA SER A 247 -17.66 -3.31 6.80
C SER A 247 -16.70 -2.14 6.53
N VAL A 248 -17.14 -0.92 6.86
CA VAL A 248 -16.28 0.29 6.77
C VAL A 248 -15.20 0.22 7.85
N VAL A 249 -13.94 0.35 7.43
CA VAL A 249 -12.79 0.28 8.35
C VAL A 249 -11.89 1.50 8.27
N ARG A 250 -11.29 1.88 9.41
CA ARG A 250 -10.27 2.93 9.51
C ARG A 250 -8.86 2.36 9.51
N ILE A 251 -8.59 1.40 8.64
CA ILE A 251 -7.32 0.67 8.62
C ILE A 251 -6.18 1.48 8.00
N SER A 252 -4.98 1.31 8.59
CA SER A 252 -3.72 1.79 8.05
C SER A 252 -2.76 0.60 7.99
N LYS A 253 -2.37 0.15 6.80
CA LYS A 253 -1.48 -1.01 6.61
C LYS A 253 -0.21 -0.94 7.47
N TYR A 254 0.42 0.25 7.58
CA TYR A 254 1.56 0.45 8.47
C TYR A 254 1.23 0.19 9.95
N CYS A 255 0.11 0.73 10.44
CA CYS A 255 -0.26 0.58 11.85
C CYS A 255 -0.66 -0.87 12.15
N GLN A 256 -1.34 -1.51 11.20
CA GLN A 256 -1.66 -2.92 11.27
C GLN A 256 -0.39 -3.79 11.33
N SER A 257 0.64 -3.44 10.55
CA SER A 257 1.94 -4.12 10.59
C SER A 257 2.61 -3.99 11.96
N VAL A 258 2.72 -2.76 12.49
CA VAL A 258 3.26 -2.49 13.84
C VAL A 258 2.53 -3.30 14.93
N GLN A 259 1.20 -3.37 14.86
CA GLN A 259 0.38 -4.12 15.81
C GLN A 259 0.54 -5.64 15.66
N ALA A 260 0.53 -6.15 14.43
CA ALA A 260 0.67 -7.57 14.14
C ALA A 260 2.01 -8.16 14.61
N PHE A 261 3.06 -7.34 14.62
CA PHE A 261 4.40 -7.73 15.09
C PHE A 261 4.67 -7.34 16.55
N GLY A 262 3.70 -6.76 17.26
CA GLY A 262 3.86 -6.41 18.67
C GLY A 262 4.92 -5.32 18.93
N LEU A 263 5.24 -4.51 17.93
CA LEU A 263 6.25 -3.44 18.04
C LEU A 263 5.77 -2.29 18.92
N ALA A 264 4.46 -2.09 19.04
CA ALA A 264 3.86 -1.15 19.98
C ALA A 264 3.33 -1.88 21.23
N PRO A 265 3.43 -1.26 22.43
CA PRO A 265 2.76 -1.74 23.64
C PRO A 265 1.27 -2.01 23.37
N ARG A 266 0.78 -3.18 23.78
CA ARG A 266 -0.63 -3.58 23.60
C ARG A 266 -1.54 -2.63 24.40
N SER A 267 -2.26 -1.76 23.70
CA SER A 267 -3.49 -1.15 24.21
C SER A 267 -4.64 -2.15 24.01
N THR A 268 -5.45 -2.38 25.03
CA THR A 268 -6.56 -3.35 25.08
C THR A 268 -7.76 -3.01 24.17
N LEU A 269 -7.65 -2.01 23.30
CA LEU A 269 -8.74 -1.52 22.45
C LEU A 269 -8.44 -1.75 20.96
N GLY A 270 -8.53 -3.01 20.51
CA GLY A 270 -8.53 -3.38 19.10
C GLY A 270 -9.91 -3.89 18.66
N ALA A 271 -10.35 -3.57 17.44
CA ALA A 271 -11.57 -4.14 16.88
C ALA A 271 -11.45 -5.68 16.81
N PRO A 272 -12.38 -6.45 17.41
CA PRO A 272 -12.24 -7.91 17.56
C PRO A 272 -12.12 -8.66 16.23
N GLU A 273 -12.62 -8.06 15.15
CA GLU A 273 -12.66 -8.65 13.80
C GLU A 273 -11.28 -8.77 13.12
N LEU A 274 -10.26 -8.04 13.60
CA LEU A 274 -8.88 -8.08 13.09
C LEU A 274 -7.93 -8.89 13.97
N ALA A 275 -8.42 -9.48 15.06
CA ALA A 275 -7.60 -10.30 15.94
C ALA A 275 -7.23 -11.61 15.24
N MET A 276 -5.97 -11.75 14.86
CA MET A 276 -5.41 -13.05 14.50
C MET A 276 -5.27 -13.89 15.78
N PRO A 277 -5.65 -15.17 15.77
CA PRO A 277 -5.43 -16.04 16.92
C PRO A 277 -3.93 -16.08 17.25
N ASP A 278 -3.62 -16.00 18.54
CA ASP A 278 -2.24 -16.02 19.03
C ASP A 278 -1.62 -17.41 18.73
N PRO A 279 -0.53 -17.50 17.95
CA PRO A 279 0.08 -18.78 17.63
C PRO A 279 0.65 -19.53 18.85
N LEU A 280 0.72 -18.88 20.02
CA LEU A 280 1.25 -19.47 21.25
C LEU A 280 0.20 -20.15 22.14
N VAL A 281 -1.09 -20.13 21.81
CA VAL A 281 -2.10 -20.91 22.55
C VAL A 281 -2.32 -22.24 21.82
N ARG A 282 -1.35 -23.15 21.95
CA ARG A 282 -1.65 -24.58 21.81
C ARG A 282 -2.41 -24.99 23.06
N SER A 283 -3.67 -25.36 22.89
CA SER A 283 -4.48 -26.07 23.89
C SER A 283 -3.75 -27.35 24.32
N GLY A 284 -2.99 -27.25 25.41
CA GLY A 284 -2.73 -28.38 26.28
C GLY A 284 -3.90 -28.47 27.23
N ASP A 285 -4.73 -29.48 27.04
CA ASP A 285 -5.44 -30.22 28.10
C ASP A 285 -6.22 -31.36 27.43
N HIS A 286 -5.49 -32.44 27.16
CA HIS A 286 -6.06 -33.79 27.14
C HIS A 286 -5.29 -34.61 28.19
N GLN A 287 -5.83 -34.62 29.40
CA GLN A 287 -5.83 -35.77 30.30
C GLN A 287 -6.96 -35.60 31.32
#